data_AF-A0A953NR85-F1
#
_entry.id   AF-A0A953NR85-F1
#
_cell.length_a   1.000
_cell.length_b   1.000
_cell.length_c   1.000
_cell.angle_alpha   90.00
_cell.angle_beta   90.00
_cell.angle_gamma   90.00
#
_symmetry.space_group_name_H-M   'P 1'
#
loop_
_entity.id
_entity.type
_entity.pdbx_description
1 polymer ?
#
loop_
_entity_poly.entity_id
_entity_poly.type
_entity_poly.pdbx_seq_one_letter_code
_entity_poly.pdbx_strand_id
1 'polypeptide(L)' 'MILYVVRHGIAVDRGGHGAPAEAERPLTPEGVQKTHTAALGLRALGAKPGAVITSPYVRAAQTAPTLPFPPP' A
#
# COMPACT_ATOMS: atom_id res chain seq x y z
N MET A 1 -8.89 -16.28 14.39
CA MET A 1 -8.31 -14.94 14.15
C MET A 1 -7.63 -14.96 12.79
N ILE A 2 -7.77 -13.91 11.98
CA ILE A 2 -7.14 -13.82 10.63
C ILE A 2 -6.27 -12.57 10.61
N LEU A 3 -5.02 -12.72 10.17
CA LEU A 3 -4.08 -11.63 9.94
C LEU A 3 -3.84 -11.50 8.43
N TYR A 4 -4.01 -10.29 7.90
CA TYR A 4 -3.73 -9.98 6.50
C TYR A 4 -2.39 -9.26 6.40
N VAL A 5 -1.48 -9.78 5.58
CA VAL A 5 -0.20 -9.12 5.30
C VAL A 5 -0.25 -8.58 3.88
N VAL A 6 -0.21 -7.26 3.76
CA VAL A 6 -0.27 -6.55 2.47
C VAL A 6 1.11 -5.97 2.19
N ARG A 7 1.72 -6.37 1.08
CA ARG A 7 2.93 -5.72 0.57
C ARG A 7 2.54 -4.37 -0.03
N HIS A 8 3.37 -3.35 0.19
CA HIS A 8 3.19 -2.04 -0.45
C HIS A 8 3.09 -2.16 -1.98
N GLY A 9 2.38 -1.23 -2.62
CA GLY A 9 2.31 -1.13 -4.07
C GLY A 9 3.65 -0.87 -4.75
N ILE A 10 3.65 -0.87 -6.08
CA ILE A 10 4.85 -0.59 -6.89
C ILE A 10 5.31 0.85 -6.59
N ALA A 11 6.59 1.00 -6.23
CA ALA A 11 7.19 2.29 -5.89
C ALA A 11 8.22 2.71 -6.94
N VAL A 12 8.47 4.02 -7.03
CA VAL A 12 9.49 4.60 -7.92
C VAL A 12 10.84 3.91 -7.68
N ASP A 13 11.61 3.64 -8.74
CA ASP A 13 12.87 2.89 -8.63
C ASP A 13 13.94 3.64 -7.80
N ARG A 14 14.87 2.89 -7.22
CA ARG A 14 15.95 3.40 -6.37
C ARG A 14 17.10 4.05 -7.15
N GLY A 15 17.24 3.73 -8.44
CA GLY A 15 18.53 3.79 -9.15
C GLY A 15 18.81 5.02 -10.01
N GLY A 16 18.02 6.09 -9.94
CA GLY A 16 18.19 7.27 -10.81
C GLY A 16 18.93 8.44 -10.15
N HIS A 17 19.64 9.25 -10.94
CA HIS A 17 20.04 10.59 -10.50
C HIS A 17 18.79 11.39 -10.11
N GLY A 18 18.71 11.86 -8.86
CA GLY A 18 17.53 12.53 -8.31
C GLY A 18 16.48 11.59 -7.69
N ALA A 19 16.79 10.31 -7.49
CA ALA A 19 15.88 9.40 -6.79
C ALA A 19 15.63 9.87 -5.34
N PRO A 20 14.37 9.78 -4.85
CA PRO A 20 14.05 10.08 -3.45
C PRO A 20 14.82 9.17 -2.49
N ALA A 21 15.01 9.63 -1.26
CA ALA A 21 15.50 8.78 -0.18
C ALA A 21 14.64 7.52 -0.04
N GLU A 22 15.22 6.41 0.41
CA GLU A 22 14.53 5.10 0.42
C GLU A 22 13.19 5.13 1.17
N ALA A 23 13.12 5.85 2.29
CA ALA A 23 11.91 6.00 3.09
C ALA A 23 10.85 6.86 2.40
N GLU A 24 11.26 7.76 1.52
CA GLU A 24 10.42 8.77 0.85
C GLU A 24 9.93 8.33 -0.53
N ARG A 25 10.42 7.20 -1.05
CA ARG A 25 10.01 6.67 -2.35
C ARG A 25 8.49 6.48 -2.40
N PRO A 26 7.77 7.22 -3.26
CA PRO A 26 6.34 7.11 -3.37
C PRO A 26 5.96 5.92 -4.28
N LEU A 27 4.69 5.53 -4.22
CA LEU A 27 4.08 4.66 -5.21
C LEU A 27 4.15 5.30 -6.60
N THR A 28 4.32 4.48 -7.63
CA THR A 28 4.09 4.92 -9.01
C THR A 28 2.57 5.07 -9.24
N PRO A 29 2.13 5.85 -10.24
CA PRO A 29 0.72 5.90 -10.61
C PRO A 29 0.13 4.52 -10.91
N GLU A 30 0.91 3.67 -11.60
CA GLU A 30 0.56 2.26 -11.83
C GLU A 30 0.45 1.47 -10.52
N GLY A 31 1.37 1.68 -9.58
CA GLY A 31 1.35 1.08 -8.26
C GLY A 31 0.07 1.39 -7.50
N VAL A 32 -0.34 2.67 -7.50
CA VAL A 32 -1.60 3.10 -6.88
C VAL A 32 -2.80 2.36 -7.50
N GLN A 33 -2.88 2.33 -8.84
CA GLN A 33 -3.99 1.66 -9.54
C GLN A 33 -4.05 0.16 -9.24
N LYS A 34 -2.90 -0.54 -9.30
CA LYS A 34 -2.84 -1.98 -9.04
C LYS A 34 -3.18 -2.30 -7.58
N THR A 35 -2.69 -1.50 -6.63
CA THR A 35 -3.00 -1.69 -5.21
C THR A 35 -4.49 -1.47 -4.95
N HIS A 36 -5.11 -0.46 -5.54
CA HIS A 36 -6.55 -0.22 -5.41
C HIS A 36 -7.37 -1.40 -5.93
N THR A 37 -7.04 -1.94 -7.11
CA THR A 37 -7.72 -3.14 -7.66
C THR A 37 -7.56 -4.36 -6.75
N ALA A 38 -6.36 -4.59 -6.19
CA ALA A 38 -6.14 -5.68 -5.25
C ALA A 38 -6.96 -5.49 -3.96
N ALA A 39 -7.10 -4.26 -3.48
CA ALA A 39 -7.88 -3.93 -2.29
C ALA A 39 -9.38 -4.20 -2.48
N LEU A 40 -9.92 -3.89 -3.66
CA LEU A 40 -11.29 -4.24 -4.04
C LEU A 40 -11.49 -5.77 -4.06
N GLY A 41 -10.50 -6.51 -4.58
CA GLY A 41 -10.49 -7.98 -4.55
C GLY A 41 -10.52 -8.54 -3.13
N LEU A 42 -9.69 -8.02 -2.23
CA LEU A 42 -9.68 -8.41 -0.81
C LEU A 42 -11.06 -8.19 -0.16
N ARG A 43 -11.71 -7.06 -0.43
CA ARG A 43 -13.06 -6.78 0.05
C ARG A 43 -14.09 -7.76 -0.51
N ALA A 44 -14.02 -8.07 -1.81
CA ALA A 44 -14.91 -9.03 -2.45
C ALA A 44 -14.74 -10.46 -1.88
N LEU A 45 -13.53 -10.82 -1.44
CA LEU A 45 -13.23 -12.06 -0.73
C LEU A 45 -13.68 -12.05 0.74
N GLY A 46 -14.31 -10.97 1.22
CA GLY A 46 -14.84 -10.86 2.57
C GLY A 46 -13.82 -10.49 3.64
N ALA A 47 -12.65 -9.96 3.27
CA ALA A 47 -11.68 -9.46 4.23
C ALA A 47 -12.29 -8.31 5.04
N LYS A 48 -12.18 -8.39 6.38
CA LYS A 48 -12.75 -7.41 7.33
C LYS A 48 -11.81 -7.22 8.52
N PRO A 49 -10.59 -6.69 8.33
CA PRO A 49 -9.71 -6.37 9.44
C PRO A 49 -10.33 -5.28 10.32
N GLY A 50 -10.21 -5.43 11.65
CA GLY A 50 -10.67 -4.42 12.60
C GLY A 50 -9.71 -3.23 12.78
N ALA A 51 -8.48 -3.35 12.28
CA ALA A 51 -7.47 -2.30 12.29
C ALA A 51 -6.50 -2.49 11.12
N VAL A 52 -5.91 -1.39 10.65
CA VAL A 52 -4.83 -1.38 9.67
C VAL A 52 -3.60 -0.78 10.34
N ILE A 53 -2.45 -1.45 10.23
CA ILE A 53 -1.18 -0.93 10.73
C ILE A 53 -0.21 -0.90 9.55
N THR A 54 0.55 0.19 9.41
CA THR A 54 1.44 0.39 8.28
C THR A 54 2.86 0.74 8.72
N SER A 55 3.83 0.43 7.85
CA SER A 55 5.21 0.88 7.98
C SER A 55 5.30 2.40 7.81
N PRO A 56 6.25 3.09 8.46
CA PRO A 56 6.42 4.53 8.32
C PRO A 56 6.88 4.99 6.93
N TYR A 57 7.24 4.08 6.02
CA TYR A 57 7.73 4.46 4.68
C TYR A 57 6.59 4.92 3.78
N VAL A 58 6.85 5.96 2.98
CA VAL A 58 5.84 6.66 2.18
C VAL A 58 5.02 5.72 1.31
N ARG A 59 5.65 4.78 0.59
CA ARG A 59 4.93 3.78 -0.22
C ARG A 59 3.95 2.89 0.57
N ALA A 60 4.25 2.58 1.83
CA ALA A 60 3.35 1.79 2.68
C ALA A 60 2.23 2.67 3.25
N ALA A 61 2.56 3.90 3.66
CA ALA A 61 1.59 4.90 4.09
C ALA A 61 0.62 5.32 2.97
N GLN A 62 1.05 5.31 1.70
CA GLN A 62 0.20 5.55 0.53
C GLN A 62 -0.63 4.32 0.14
N THR A 63 -0.15 3.12 0.47
CA THR A 63 -0.90 1.88 0.20
C THR A 63 -2.09 1.75 1.15
N ALA A 64 -1.90 2.01 2.45
CA ALA A 64 -2.92 1.75 3.48
C ALA A 64 -4.28 2.44 3.22
N PRO A 65 -4.34 3.73 2.84
CA PRO A 65 -5.59 4.44 2.55
C PRO A 65 -6.34 3.92 1.31
N THR A 66 -5.67 3.21 0.41
CA THR A 66 -6.36 2.59 -0.75
C THR A 66 -7.15 1.35 -0.36
N LEU A 67 -6.95 0.84 0.87
CA LEU A 67 -7.69 -0.29 1.38
C LEU A 67 -9.08 0.16 1.85
N PRO A 68 -10.16 -0.56 1.50
CA PRO A 68 -11.52 -0.20 1.89
C PRO A 68 -11.83 -0.66 3.33
N PHE A 69 -10.90 -0.42 4.24
CA PHE A 69 -10.91 -0.83 5.64
C PHE A 69 -10.81 0.41 6.53
N PRO A 70 -11.18 0.33 7.82
CA PRO A 70 -11.01 1.46 8.73
C PRO A 70 -9.57 2.02 8.64
N PRO A 71 -9.42 3.35 8.67
CA PRO A 71 -8.11 3.97 8.62
C PRO A 71 -7.24 3.50 9.80
N PRO A 72 -5.91 3.53 9.64
CA PRO A 72 -4.97 3.25 10.73
C PRO A 72 -5.17 4.19 11.92
#